data_AF-A0A256ZRR7-F1
#
_entry.id   AF-A0A256ZRR7-F1
#
_cell.length_a   1.000
_cell.length_b   1.000
_cell.length_c   1.000
_cell.angle_alpha   90.00
_cell.angle_beta   90.00
_cell.angle_gamma   90.00
#
_symmetry.space_group_name_H-M   'P 1'
#
loop_
_entity.id
_entity.type
_entity.pdbx_description
1 polymer ?
#
loop_
_entity_poly.entity_id
_entity_poly.type
_entity_poly.pdbx_seq_one_letter_code
_entity_poly.pdbx_strand_id
1 'polypeptide(L)'
;MEERSKATVLPLNVLLELMDKNDKTMSISELCESLNIDHKELMRIIRILSDKGLVILNTKTGHVKLSGLGLLYLRDLKELLKT
;
A
#
# COMPACT_ATOMS: atom_id res chain seq x y z
N MET A 1 -3.05 -12.63 -29.83
CA MET A 1 -2.40 -13.10 -28.60
C MET A 1 -2.99 -12.29 -27.47
N GLU A 2 -3.84 -12.90 -26.65
CA GLU A 2 -4.36 -12.26 -25.44
C GLU A 2 -3.22 -12.17 -24.42
N GLU A 3 -2.73 -10.96 -24.15
CA GLU A 3 -1.85 -10.71 -23.02
C GLU A 3 -2.63 -11.02 -21.75
N ARG A 4 -2.45 -12.25 -21.24
CA ARG A 4 -2.90 -12.66 -19.90
C ARG A 4 -2.53 -11.54 -18.95
N SER A 5 -3.54 -10.88 -18.38
CA SER A 5 -3.36 -9.86 -17.34
C SER A 5 -2.33 -10.38 -16.35
N LYS A 6 -1.12 -9.79 -16.36
CA LYS A 6 -0.13 -10.07 -15.32
C LYS A 6 -0.83 -9.76 -14.02
N ALA A 7 -1.17 -10.81 -13.27
CA ALA A 7 -1.73 -10.67 -11.94
C ALA A 7 -0.81 -9.71 -11.20
N THR A 8 -1.33 -8.54 -10.84
CA THR A 8 -0.54 -7.60 -10.05
C THR A 8 -0.43 -8.23 -8.68
N VAL A 9 0.70 -8.91 -8.44
CA VAL A 9 1.06 -9.40 -7.12
C VAL A 9 1.43 -8.18 -6.31
N LEU A 10 0.48 -7.70 -5.53
CA LEU A 10 0.74 -6.73 -4.47
C LEU A 10 1.70 -7.40 -3.48
N PRO A 11 2.89 -6.84 -3.23
CA PRO A 11 3.78 -7.42 -2.25
C PRO A 11 3.10 -7.29 -0.89
N LEU A 12 2.72 -8.42 -0.29
CA LEU A 12 2.14 -8.48 1.05
C LEU A 12 3.00 -7.71 2.06
N ASN A 13 4.32 -7.73 1.86
CA ASN A 13 5.30 -6.98 2.63
C ASN A 13 5.02 -5.47 2.66
N VAL A 14 4.49 -4.90 1.57
CA VAL A 14 4.12 -3.47 1.52
C VAL A 14 2.94 -3.18 2.45
N LEU A 15 1.95 -4.06 2.45
CA LEU A 15 0.77 -3.92 3.31
C LEU A 15 1.12 -4.11 4.79
N LEU A 16 2.00 -5.05 5.10
CA LEU A 16 2.49 -5.31 6.46
C LEU A 16 3.36 -4.17 7.02
N GLU A 17 4.27 -3.62 6.23
CA GLU A 17 5.07 -2.45 6.65
C GLU A 17 4.22 -1.22 6.90
N LEU A 18 3.14 -1.05 6.12
CA LEU A 18 2.18 0.03 6.34
C LEU A 18 1.39 -0.16 7.64
N MET A 19 1.06 -1.39 8.02
CA MET A 19 0.37 -1.70 9.29
C MET A 19 1.13 -1.23 10.52
N ASP A 20 2.44 -1.41 10.53
CA ASP A 20 3.29 -1.03 11.68
C ASP A 20 3.48 0.49 11.78
N LYS A 21 3.07 1.25 10.75
CA LYS A 21 3.22 2.72 10.68
C LYS A 21 1.88 3.47 10.73
N ASN A 22 0.84 2.83 11.27
CA ASN A 22 -0.57 3.24 11.27
C ASN A 22 -0.89 4.69 11.69
N ASP A 23 -0.01 5.39 12.41
CA ASP A 23 -0.25 6.77 12.90
C ASP A 23 0.71 7.83 12.35
N LYS A 24 1.68 7.44 11.51
CA LYS A 24 2.70 8.37 11.03
C LYS A 24 2.36 8.89 9.63
N THR A 25 2.36 10.21 9.51
CA THR A 25 2.56 10.84 8.19
C THR A 25 4.04 10.70 7.88
N MET A 26 4.38 10.11 6.73
CA MET A 26 5.76 9.95 6.30
C MET A 26 5.92 10.48 4.87
N SER A 27 7.14 10.82 4.49
CA SER A 27 7.42 11.16 3.10
C SER A 27 7.30 9.92 2.22
N ILE A 28 6.98 10.13 0.94
CA ILE A 28 6.94 9.02 -0.03
C ILE A 28 8.32 8.36 -0.15
N SER A 29 9.40 9.14 -0.04
CA SER A 29 10.78 8.65 -0.09
C SER A 29 11.10 7.70 1.08
N GLU A 30 10.74 8.07 2.32
CA GLU A 30 10.94 7.20 3.49
C GLU A 30 10.15 5.89 3.37
N LEU A 31 8.94 5.95 2.78
CA LEU A 31 8.16 4.75 2.52
C LEU A 31 8.84 3.87 1.46
N CYS A 32 9.34 4.47 0.37
CA CYS A 32 10.08 3.74 -0.67
C CYS A 32 11.32 3.04 -0.10
N GLU A 33 12.10 3.73 0.73
CA GLU A 33 13.29 3.16 1.37
C GLU A 33 12.94 2.00 2.30
N SER A 34 11.90 2.15 3.13
CA SER A 34 11.46 1.09 4.04
C SER A 34 10.99 -0.16 3.31
N LEU A 35 10.35 0.04 2.16
CA LEU A 35 9.80 -1.03 1.33
C LEU A 35 10.83 -1.59 0.34
N ASN A 36 11.99 -0.96 0.21
CA ASN A 36 12.99 -1.24 -0.81
C ASN A 36 12.38 -1.30 -2.23
N ILE A 37 11.50 -0.36 -2.55
CA ILE A 37 10.87 -0.19 -3.87
C ILE A 37 11.10 1.22 -4.39
N ASP A 38 11.07 1.40 -5.71
CA ASP A 38 11.18 2.73 -6.28
C ASP A 38 9.83 3.48 -6.26
N HIS A 39 9.90 4.80 -6.35
CA HIS A 39 8.73 5.68 -6.29
C HIS A 39 7.69 5.38 -7.38
N LYS A 40 8.12 4.99 -8.59
CA LYS A 40 7.21 4.66 -9.70
C LYS A 40 6.45 3.38 -9.42
N GLU A 41 7.13 2.37 -8.87
CA GLU A 41 6.51 1.12 -8.47
C GLU A 41 5.53 1.31 -7.30
N LEU A 42 5.90 2.09 -6.28
CA LEU A 42 4.99 2.45 -5.19
C LEU A 42 3.73 3.16 -5.71
N MET A 43 3.87 4.16 -6.58
CA MET A 43 2.71 4.87 -7.14
C MET A 43 1.83 3.98 -8.02
N ARG A 44 2.44 3.03 -8.75
CA ARG A 44 1.71 2.02 -9.52
C ARG A 44 0.89 1.11 -8.59
N ILE A 45 1.49 0.65 -7.49
CA ILE A 45 0.82 -0.16 -6.48
C ILE A 45 -0.37 0.58 -5.86
N ILE A 46 -0.18 1.83 -5.43
CA ILE A 46 -1.22 2.68 -4.85
C ILE A 46 -2.39 2.88 -5.84
N ARG A 47 -2.07 3.09 -7.11
CA ARG A 47 -3.07 3.27 -8.16
C ARG A 47 -3.88 2.01 -8.38
N ILE A 48 -3.24 0.85 -8.45
CA ILE A 48 -3.93 -0.44 -8.64
C ILE A 48 -4.86 -0.76 -7.47
N LEU A 49 -4.45 -0.43 -6.24
CA LEU A 49 -5.29 -0.55 -5.06
C LEU A 49 -6.49 0.40 -5.12
N SER A 50 -6.27 1.66 -5.47
CA SER A 50 -7.34 2.66 -5.59
C SER A 50 -8.33 2.31 -6.70
N ASP A 51 -7.87 1.81 -7.84
CA ASP A 51 -8.72 1.35 -8.95
C ASP A 51 -9.62 0.17 -8.54
N LYS A 52 -9.21 -0.61 -7.53
CA LYS A 52 -9.99 -1.69 -6.91
C LYS A 52 -10.87 -1.21 -5.74
N GLY A 53 -10.94 0.10 -5.49
CA GLY A 53 -11.66 0.68 -4.35
C GLY A 53 -10.93 0.59 -3.01
N LEU A 54 -9.69 0.10 -3.00
CA LEU A 54 -8.86 -0.01 -1.81
C LEU A 54 -7.99 1.24 -1.66
N VAL A 55 -8.57 2.29 -1.10
CA VAL A 55 -7.84 3.54 -0.81
C VAL A 55 -7.01 3.34 0.46
N ILE A 56 -5.83 2.73 0.35
CA ILE A 56 -4.97 2.42 1.52
C ILE A 56 -4.18 3.64 2.00
N LEU A 57 -3.69 4.46 1.07
CA LEU A 57 -2.87 5.63 1.35
C LEU A 57 -3.55 6.90 0.86
N ASN A 58 -3.49 7.94 1.68
CA ASN A 58 -3.80 9.32 1.30
C ASN A 58 -2.49 10.01 0.93
N THR A 59 -2.35 10.37 -0.35
CA THR A 59 -1.20 11.11 -0.88
C THR A 59 -1.54 12.60 -0.92
N LYS A 60 -0.88 13.40 -0.07
CA LYS A 60 -0.96 14.86 -0.14
C LYS A 60 0.44 15.43 -0.18
N THR A 61 0.74 16.22 -1.21
CA THR A 61 1.94 17.09 -1.26
C THR A 61 3.24 16.37 -0.83
N GLY A 62 3.58 15.25 -1.50
CA GLY A 62 4.82 14.50 -1.26
C GLY A 62 4.85 13.64 0.01
N HIS A 63 3.77 13.67 0.79
CA HIS A 63 3.60 12.87 2.00
C HIS A 63 2.50 11.83 1.80
N VAL A 64 2.65 10.72 2.51
CA VAL A 64 1.69 9.62 2.58
C VAL A 64 1.25 9.42 4.02
N LYS A 65 -0.05 9.26 4.19
CA LYS A 65 -0.65 8.82 5.45
C LYS A 65 -1.60 7.68 5.17
N LEU A 66 -1.68 6.72 6.09
CA LEU A 66 -2.67 5.67 6.01
C LEU A 66 -4.07 6.26 6.07
N SER A 67 -4.94 5.84 5.15
CA SER A 67 -6.33 6.29 5.15
C SER A 67 -7.12 5.57 6.25
N GLY A 68 -8.23 6.16 6.70
CA GLY A 68 -9.13 5.51 7.66
C GLY A 68 -9.67 4.14 7.17
N LEU A 69 -9.88 4.00 5.86
CA LEU A 69 -10.29 2.72 5.25
C LEU A 69 -9.11 1.75 5.11
N GLY A 70 -7.92 2.25 4.79
CA GLY A 70 -6.69 1.47 4.78
C GLY A 70 -6.41 0.85 6.14
N LEU A 71 -6.62 1.60 7.22
CA LEU A 71 -6.46 1.18 8.61
C LEU A 71 -7.34 -0.05 8.92
N LEU A 72 -8.61 -0.01 8.52
CA LEU A 72 -9.56 -1.09 8.72
C LEU A 72 -9.17 -2.32 7.89
N TYR A 73 -8.89 -2.14 6.60
CA TYR A 73 -8.49 -3.22 5.71
C TYR A 73 -7.24 -3.97 6.21
N LEU A 74 -6.25 -3.20 6.66
CA LEU A 74 -5.00 -3.73 7.19
C LEU A 74 -5.18 -4.41 8.55
N ARG A 75 -6.12 -3.94 9.39
CA ARG A 75 -6.50 -4.64 10.62
C ARG A 75 -7.12 -6.01 10.32
N ASP A 76 -8.09 -6.06 9.41
CA ASP A 76 -8.77 -7.31 9.03
C ASP A 76 -7.77 -8.29 8.40
N LEU A 77 -6.87 -7.79 7.55
CA LEU A 77 -5.76 -8.58 7.00
C LEU A 77 -4.86 -9.17 8.09
N LYS A 78 -4.56 -8.40 9.15
CA LYS A 78 -3.77 -8.88 10.30
C LYS A 78 -4.45 -10.05 11.01
N GLU A 79 -5.76 -9.97 11.18
CA GLU A 79 -6.54 -11.01 11.85
C GLU A 79 -6.61 -12.28 10.99
N LEU A 80 -6.80 -12.13 9.68
CA LEU A 80 -6.76 -13.26 8.74
C LEU A 80 -5.41 -13.98 8.74
N LEU A 81 -4.29 -13.24 8.78
CA LEU A 81 -2.95 -13.80 8.78
C LEU A 81 -2.52 -14.45 10.11
N LYS A 82 -3.23 -14.18 11.20
CA LYS A 82 -3.01 -14.85 12.50
C LYS A 82 -3.61 -16.25 12.57
N THR A 83 -4.38 -16.65 11.54
CA THR A 83 -5.03 -17.96 11.42
C THR A 83 -4.13 -18.92 10.67
#